data_AF-A0A964JZ80-F1
#
_entry.id   AF-A0A964JZ80-F1
#
_cell.length_a   1.000
_cell.length_b   1.000
_cell.length_c   1.000
_cell.angle_alpha   90.00
_cell.angle_beta   90.00
_cell.angle_gamma   90.00
#
_symmetry.space_group_name_H-M   'P 1'
#
loop_
_entity.id
_entity.type
_entity.pdbx_description
1 polymer ?
#
loop_
_entity_poly.entity_id
_entity_poly.type
_entity_poly.pdbx_seq_one_letter_code
_entity_poly.pdbx_strand_id
1 'polypeptide(L)'
;MLAIRMTRHGAKKRPFFHIVVADSRSPRDGRFIEKLGTYNPLLPREHAQRITLNKERIEHWLKVGAQPSDRVARFLATAEMMKPRVRRDQTKKPNPRTKTVERNKAIEAAATAAAAAPAAEAKEAAAS
;
A
#
# COMPACT_ATOMS: atom_id res chain seq x y z
N MET A 1 -24.93 -12.70 -6.29
CA MET A 1 -24.73 -12.03 -4.97
C MET A 1 -24.49 -10.55 -5.24
N LEU A 2 -24.87 -9.66 -4.33
CA LEU A 2 -24.50 -8.25 -4.44
C LEU A 2 -23.03 -8.05 -4.09
N ALA A 3 -22.28 -7.45 -5.00
CA ALA A 3 -20.86 -7.18 -4.84
C ALA A 3 -20.57 -5.69 -4.95
N ILE A 4 -19.76 -5.18 -4.02
CA ILE A 4 -19.15 -3.85 -4.15
C ILE A 4 -17.82 -4.03 -4.87
N ARG A 5 -17.79 -3.64 -6.14
CA ARG A 5 -16.68 -3.92 -7.06
C ARG A 5 -16.22 -2.66 -7.79
N MET A 6 -15.07 -2.77 -8.44
CA MET A 6 -14.49 -1.70 -9.23
C MET A 6 -14.71 -1.97 -10.71
N THR A 7 -15.25 -1.00 -11.43
CA THR A 7 -15.34 -1.03 -12.90
C THR A 7 -14.23 -0.18 -13.48
N ARG A 8 -13.59 -0.65 -14.55
CA ARG A 8 -12.48 0.09 -15.15
C ARG A 8 -13.05 1.09 -16.14
N HIS A 9 -12.76 2.35 -15.88
CA HIS A 9 -12.99 3.46 -16.78
C HIS A 9 -11.65 4.07 -17.22
N GLY A 10 -11.71 4.97 -18.18
CA GLY A 10 -10.53 5.69 -18.66
C GLY A 10 -9.82 5.01 -19.82
N ALA A 11 -9.04 5.84 -20.53
CA ALA A 11 -8.38 5.48 -21.76
C ALA A 11 -7.26 4.45 -21.57
N LYS A 12 -6.68 4.02 -22.69
CA LYS A 12 -5.45 3.22 -22.71
C LYS A 12 -4.35 3.96 -21.94
N LYS A 13 -3.61 3.23 -21.09
CA LYS A 13 -2.56 3.77 -20.19
C LYS A 13 -3.02 4.82 -19.16
N ARG A 14 -4.32 5.15 -19.08
CA ARG A 14 -4.87 6.06 -18.06
C ARG A 14 -6.00 5.38 -17.28
N PRO A 15 -5.67 4.50 -16.32
CA PRO A 15 -6.67 3.79 -15.53
C PRO A 15 -7.42 4.73 -14.61
N PHE A 16 -8.75 4.61 -14.61
CA PHE A 16 -9.64 5.24 -13.66
C PHE A 16 -10.69 4.22 -13.23
N PHE A 17 -11.16 4.25 -11.99
CA PHE A 17 -12.08 3.24 -11.51
C PHE A 17 -13.31 3.87 -10.88
N HIS A 18 -14.47 3.27 -11.13
CA HIS A 18 -15.69 3.56 -10.39
C HIS A 18 -15.93 2.44 -9.39
N ILE A 19 -16.28 2.81 -8.16
CA ILE A 19 -16.70 1.88 -7.12
C ILE A 19 -18.22 1.80 -7.22
N VAL A 20 -18.74 0.62 -7.52
CA VAL A 20 -20.16 0.41 -7.81
C VAL A 20 -20.70 -0.81 -7.06
N VAL A 21 -22.00 -0.82 -6.82
CA VAL A 21 -22.75 -2.01 -6.42
C VAL A 21 -23.35 -2.66 -7.65
N ALA A 22 -23.11 -3.95 -7.85
CA ALA A 22 -23.69 -4.72 -8.93
C ALA A 22 -23.90 -6.17 -8.51
N ASP A 23 -24.73 -6.90 -9.25
CA ASP A 23 -24.77 -8.36 -9.13
C ASP A 23 -23.44 -8.96 -9.61
N SER A 24 -22.96 -9.97 -8.89
CA SER A 24 -21.70 -10.65 -9.17
C SER A 24 -21.64 -11.28 -10.55
N ARG A 25 -22.77 -11.69 -11.12
CA ARG A 25 -22.86 -12.32 -12.44
C ARG A 25 -22.83 -11.31 -13.59
N SER A 26 -23.08 -10.02 -13.31
CA SER A 26 -23.06 -8.98 -14.34
C SER A 26 -21.63 -8.76 -14.87
N PRO A 27 -21.45 -8.42 -16.16
CA PRO A 27 -20.13 -8.11 -16.73
C PRO A 27 -19.40 -7.00 -15.95
N ARG A 28 -18.06 -7.00 -15.95
CA ARG A 28 -17.25 -6.05 -15.15
C ARG A 28 -17.69 -4.59 -15.35
N ASP A 29 -17.77 -4.16 -16.61
CA ASP A 29 -18.11 -2.78 -16.99
C ASP A 29 -19.56 -2.66 -17.50
N GLY A 30 -20.42 -3.62 -17.13
CA GLY A 30 -21.84 -3.64 -17.51
C GLY A 30 -22.74 -2.84 -16.56
N ARG A 31 -24.04 -3.14 -16.60
CA ARG A 31 -25.05 -2.50 -15.73
C ARG A 31 -24.72 -2.72 -14.25
N PHE A 32 -24.72 -1.61 -13.51
CA PHE A 32 -24.64 -1.57 -12.06
C PHE A 32 -25.93 -0.97 -11.47
N ILE A 33 -26.12 -1.14 -10.17
CA ILE A 33 -27.29 -0.63 -9.44
C ILE A 33 -27.02 0.83 -9.05
N GLU A 34 -25.89 1.08 -8.39
CA GLU A 34 -25.54 2.39 -7.87
C GLU A 34 -24.02 2.61 -7.90
N LYS A 35 -23.61 3.86 -8.15
CA LYS A 35 -22.22 4.30 -8.05
C LYS A 35 -21.96 4.88 -6.66
N LEU A 36 -21.03 4.25 -5.93
CA LEU A 36 -20.69 4.62 -4.55
C LEU A 36 -19.45 5.50 -4.45
N GLY A 37 -18.64 5.56 -5.51
CA GLY A 37 -17.38 6.29 -5.44
C GLY A 37 -16.49 6.18 -6.67
N THR A 38 -15.27 6.69 -6.51
CA THR A 38 -14.23 6.70 -7.53
C THR A 38 -12.87 6.35 -6.93
N TYR A 39 -11.99 5.81 -7.76
CA TYR A 39 -10.59 5.59 -7.43
C TYR A 39 -9.70 5.93 -8.61
N ASN A 40 -8.73 6.81 -8.38
CA ASN A 40 -7.70 7.16 -9.34
C ASN A 40 -6.32 6.71 -8.83
N PRO A 41 -5.72 5.64 -9.40
CA PRO A 41 -4.42 5.16 -8.98
C PRO A 41 -3.25 6.07 -9.40
N LEU A 42 -3.45 6.96 -10.38
CA LEU A 42 -2.41 7.84 -10.89
C LEU A 42 -2.12 9.01 -9.94
N LEU A 43 -3.05 9.30 -9.03
CA LEU A 43 -2.84 10.33 -8.02
C LEU A 43 -1.97 9.79 -6.86
N PRO A 44 -1.12 10.66 -6.28
CA PRO A 44 -0.35 10.34 -5.07
C PRO A 44 -1.24 9.82 -3.94
N ARG A 45 -0.68 8.99 -3.05
CA ARG A 45 -1.45 8.29 -2.01
C ARG A 45 -2.23 9.23 -1.10
N GLU A 46 -1.66 10.40 -0.82
CA GLU A 46 -2.17 11.40 0.12
C GLU A 46 -3.17 12.36 -0.52
N HIS A 47 -3.36 12.29 -1.84
CA HIS A 47 -4.26 13.18 -2.54
C HIS A 47 -5.72 12.87 -2.19
N ALA A 48 -6.49 13.85 -1.71
CA ALA A 48 -7.87 13.67 -1.27
C ALA A 48 -8.79 13.07 -2.36
N GLN A 49 -8.62 13.50 -3.61
CA GLN A 49 -9.43 12.99 -4.75
C GLN A 49 -8.97 11.63 -5.28
N ARG A 50 -7.95 11.02 -4.66
CA ARG A 50 -7.49 9.68 -5.07
C ARG A 50 -8.59 8.65 -4.86
N ILE A 51 -9.32 8.75 -3.75
CA ILE A 51 -10.41 7.86 -3.37
C ILE A 51 -11.56 8.74 -2.88
N THR A 52 -12.69 8.66 -3.55
CA THR A 52 -13.93 9.33 -3.12
C THR A 52 -14.97 8.26 -2.83
N LEU A 53 -15.57 8.29 -1.64
CA LEU A 53 -16.52 7.28 -1.15
C LEU A 53 -17.75 7.99 -0.58
N ASN A 54 -18.94 7.57 -1.00
CA ASN A 54 -20.19 7.94 -0.36
C ASN A 54 -20.43 7.03 0.85
N LYS A 55 -20.13 7.55 2.05
CA LYS A 55 -20.17 6.77 3.31
C LYS A 55 -21.56 6.20 3.59
N GLU A 56 -22.59 7.03 3.51
CA GLU A 56 -23.98 6.67 3.85
C GLU A 56 -24.51 5.51 2.99
N ARG A 57 -24.26 5.58 1.68
CA ARG A 57 -24.72 4.55 0.75
C ARG A 57 -23.94 3.26 0.90
N ILE A 58 -22.63 3.35 1.15
CA ILE A 58 -21.80 2.17 1.44
C ILE A 58 -22.31 1.44 2.68
N GLU A 59 -22.57 2.16 3.77
CA GLU A 59 -23.08 1.57 5.01
C GLU A 59 -24.44 0.88 4.81
N HIS A 60 -25.33 1.51 4.05
CA HIS A 60 -26.61 0.90 3.67
C HIS A 60 -26.39 -0.44 2.94
N TRP A 61 -25.55 -0.46 1.90
CA TRP A 61 -25.32 -1.68 1.12
C TRP A 61 -24.58 -2.76 1.89
N LEU A 62 -23.68 -2.39 2.83
CA LEU A 62 -23.06 -3.34 3.75
C LEU A 62 -24.10 -4.00 4.66
N LYS A 63 -25.07 -3.24 5.18
CA LYS A 63 -26.19 -3.78 5.99
C LYS A 63 -27.10 -4.71 5.18
N VAL A 64 -27.32 -4.43 3.89
CA VAL A 64 -28.06 -5.30 2.96
C VAL A 64 -27.29 -6.60 2.65
N GLY A 65 -26.01 -6.70 3.02
CA GLY A 65 -25.19 -7.88 2.81
C GLY A 65 -24.35 -7.86 1.54
N ALA A 66 -24.14 -6.69 0.93
CA ALA A 66 -23.24 -6.56 -0.21
C ALA A 66 -21.79 -6.85 0.21
N GLN A 67 -21.13 -7.74 -0.52
CA GLN A 67 -19.76 -8.15 -0.21
C GLN A 67 -18.75 -7.33 -1.01
N PRO A 68 -17.83 -6.60 -0.36
CA PRO A 68 -16.79 -5.86 -1.07
C PRO A 68 -15.68 -6.79 -1.58
N SER A 69 -15.12 -6.44 -2.75
CA SER A 69 -13.89 -7.04 -3.26
C SER A 69 -12.67 -6.69 -2.39
N ASP A 70 -11.58 -7.46 -2.47
CA ASP A 70 -10.40 -7.28 -1.61
C ASP A 70 -9.78 -5.88 -1.66
N ARG A 71 -9.78 -5.23 -2.83
CA ARG A 71 -9.23 -3.87 -2.95
C ARG A 71 -10.16 -2.84 -2.32
N VAL A 72 -11.47 -2.97 -2.56
CA VAL A 72 -12.48 -2.09 -1.95
C VAL A 72 -12.50 -2.26 -0.44
N ALA A 73 -12.41 -3.49 0.07
CA ALA A 73 -12.33 -3.77 1.50
C ALA A 73 -11.13 -3.06 2.16
N ARG A 74 -10.00 -2.89 1.47
CA ARG A 74 -8.87 -2.10 1.98
C ARG A 74 -9.20 -0.61 2.06
N PHE A 75 -9.88 -0.06 1.06
CA PHE A 75 -10.31 1.34 1.10
C PHE A 75 -11.32 1.58 2.23
N LEU A 76 -12.27 0.66 2.41
CA LEU A 76 -13.24 0.73 3.50
C LEU A 76 -12.58 0.59 4.88
N ALA A 77 -11.54 -0.23 4.99
CA ALA A 77 -10.77 -0.36 6.23
C ALA A 77 -9.95 0.90 6.54
N THR A 78 -9.34 1.54 5.53
CA THR A 78 -8.66 2.84 5.71
C THR A 78 -9.66 3.95 6.06
N ALA A 79 -10.91 3.85 5.61
CA ALA A 79 -11.99 4.77 5.96
C ALA A 79 -12.76 4.38 7.24
N GLU A 80 -12.25 3.39 8.00
CA GLU A 80 -12.81 2.93 9.28
C GLU A 80 -14.25 2.35 9.23
N MET A 81 -14.76 2.06 8.02
CA MET A 81 -16.11 1.50 7.83
C MET A 81 -16.16 -0.02 8.04
N MET A 82 -15.02 -0.70 7.97
CA MET A 82 -14.93 -2.16 8.09
C MET A 82 -13.60 -2.56 8.73
N LYS A 83 -13.60 -3.63 9.53
CA LYS A 83 -12.36 -4.20 10.03
C LYS A 83 -11.47 -4.69 8.87
N PRO A 84 -10.15 -4.44 8.91
CA PRO A 84 -9.23 -4.98 7.91
C PRO A 84 -9.39 -6.50 7.81
N ARG A 85 -9.59 -7.02 6.60
CA ARG A 85 -9.60 -8.48 6.39
C ARG A 85 -8.24 -9.05 6.78
N VAL A 86 -8.25 -10.09 7.61
CA VAL A 86 -7.04 -10.81 8.03
C VAL A 86 -6.33 -11.31 6.79
N ARG A 87 -5.14 -10.79 6.53
CA ARG A 87 -4.25 -11.33 5.50
C ARG A 87 -3.24 -12.21 6.19
N ARG A 88 -2.99 -13.40 5.62
CA ARG A 88 -1.82 -14.19 5.98
C ARG A 88 -0.59 -13.30 5.85
N ASP A 89 0.21 -13.23 6.91
CA ASP A 89 1.47 -12.50 6.85
C ASP A 89 2.34 -13.17 5.79
N GLN A 90 2.92 -12.37 4.90
CA GLN A 90 3.90 -12.90 3.97
C GLN A 90 5.17 -13.13 4.78
N THR A 91 5.67 -14.36 4.76
CA THR A 91 6.96 -14.70 5.38
C THR A 91 8.00 -13.68 4.94
N LYS A 92 8.44 -12.85 5.88
CA LYS A 92 9.54 -11.91 5.65
C LYS A 92 10.72 -12.75 5.15
N LYS A 93 11.42 -12.27 4.12
CA LYS A 93 12.65 -12.90 3.62
C LYS A 93 13.51 -13.31 4.83
N PRO A 94 14.11 -14.50 4.84
CA PRO A 94 14.93 -14.92 5.97
C PRO A 94 15.98 -13.85 6.22
N ASN A 95 16.09 -13.42 7.48
CA ASN A 95 17.14 -12.48 7.87
C ASN A 95 18.51 -13.02 7.41
N PRO A 96 19.45 -12.14 7.03
CA PRO A 96 20.80 -12.58 6.70
C PRO A 96 21.36 -13.39 7.87
N ARG A 97 22.05 -14.49 7.53
CA ARG A 97 22.66 -15.38 8.54
C ARG A 97 23.56 -14.57 9.46
N THR A 98 23.62 -14.96 10.73
CA THR A 98 24.45 -14.31 11.77
C THR A 98 25.88 -14.05 11.30
N LYS A 99 26.49 -15.02 10.61
CA LYS A 99 27.83 -14.88 10.02
C LYS A 99 27.98 -13.74 9.00
N THR A 100 26.91 -13.42 8.25
CA THR A 100 26.90 -12.31 7.30
C THR A 100 26.77 -10.97 8.02
N VAL A 101 26.00 -10.93 9.11
CA VAL A 101 25.86 -9.74 9.96
C VAL A 101 27.19 -9.42 10.66
N GLU A 102 27.88 -10.43 11.19
CA GLU A 102 29.20 -10.25 11.82
C GLU A 102 30.26 -9.83 10.82
N ARG A 103 30.25 -10.40 9.60
CA ARG A 103 31.18 -10.01 8.53
C ARG A 103 30.96 -8.55 8.10
N ASN A 104 29.72 -8.12 7.92
CA ASN A 104 29.42 -6.73 7.55
C ASN A 104 29.78 -5.78 8.68
N LYS A 105 29.52 -6.15 9.94
CA LYS A 105 29.90 -5.37 11.12
C LYS A 105 31.42 -5.27 11.26
N ALA A 106 32.17 -6.33 10.96
CA ALA A 106 33.63 -6.32 10.96
C ALA A 106 34.20 -5.48 9.82
N ILE A 107 33.59 -5.50 8.63
CA ILE A 107 33.99 -4.65 7.50
C ILE A 107 33.70 -3.18 7.81
N GLU A 108 32.56 -2.85 8.41
CA GLU A 108 32.26 -1.48 8.86
C GLU A 108 33.17 -1.03 10.00
N ALA A 109 33.49 -1.92 10.96
CA ALA A 109 34.46 -1.62 12.02
C ALA A 109 35.87 -1.41 11.47
N ALA A 110 36.29 -2.18 10.46
CA ALA A 110 37.55 -2.00 9.77
C ALA A 110 37.58 -0.71 8.94
N ALA A 111 36.46 -0.36 8.27
CA ALA A 111 36.33 0.89 7.51
C ALA A 111 36.32 2.12 8.43
N THR A 112 35.70 2.03 9.61
CA THR A 112 35.70 3.11 10.61
C THR A 112 37.04 3.24 11.34
N ALA A 113 37.75 2.13 11.59
CA ALA A 113 39.12 2.17 12.11
C ALA A 113 40.13 2.73 11.08
N ALA A 114 39.99 2.37 9.80
CA ALA A 114 40.82 2.93 8.73
C ALA A 114 40.54 4.43 8.47
N ALA A 115 39.31 4.90 8.72
CA ALA A 115 38.96 6.32 8.66
C ALA A 115 39.38 7.13 9.90
N ALA A 116 39.72 6.48 11.01
CA ALA A 116 40.24 7.12 12.23
C ALA A 116 41.78 7.26 12.24
N ALA A 117 42.50 6.45 11.46
CA ALA A 117 43.95 6.54 11.31
C ALA A 117 44.49 7.85 10.69
N PRO A 118 43.86 8.50 9.69
CA PRO A 118 44.41 9.73 9.12
C PRO A 118 44.20 10.97 10.01
N ALA A 119 43.45 10.87 11.12
CA ALA A 119 43.23 12.01 12.03
C ALA A 119 44.27 12.11 13.17
N ALA A 120 45.09 11.06 13.38
CA ALA A 120 46.17 11.10 14.38
C ALA A 120 47.48 11.66 13.80
N GLU A 121 47.83 11.38 12.54
CA GLU A 121 49.04 11.91 11.92
C GLU A 121 48.96 13.41 11.57
N ALA A 122 47.76 13.98 11.41
CA ALA A 122 47.60 15.43 11.19
C ALA A 122 47.75 16.29 12.46
N LYS A 123 47.76 15.69 13.67
CA LYS A 123 48.03 16.42 14.92
C LYS A 123 49.49 16.36 15.39
N GLU A 124 50.30 15.45 14.86
CA GLU A 124 51.73 15.36 15.22
C GLU A 124 52.63 16.19 14.29
N ALA A 125 52.22 16.45 13.05
CA ALA A 125 52.96 17.33 12.13
C ALA A 125 52.75 18.85 12.34
N ALA A 126 51.86 19.27 13.26
CA ALA A 126 51.59 20.67 13.56
C ALA A 126 52.23 21.16 14.88
N ALA A 127 53.03 20.31 15.53
CA ALA A 127 53.74 20.63 16.78
C ALA A 127 55.27 20.60 16.66
N SER A 128 55.80 20.60 15.42
CA SER A 128 57.24 20.80 15.13
C SER A 128 57.50 22.19 14.56
#